data_AF-A0A7C2WAE2-F1
#
_entry.id   AF-A0A7C2WAE2-F1
#
_cell.length_a   1.000
_cell.length_b   1.000
_cell.length_c   1.000
_cell.angle_alpha   90.00
_cell.angle_beta   90.00
_cell.angle_gamma   90.00
#
_symmetry.space_group_name_H-M   'P 1'
#
loop_
_entity.id
_entity.type
_entity.pdbx_description
1 polymer ?
#
loop_
_entity_poly.entity_id
_entity_poly.type
_entity_poly.pdbx_seq_one_letter_code
_entity_poly.pdbx_strand_id
1 'polypeptide(L)'
;MKRAVLVGVLLVLAVAFSLPALKVARAQQVRDIPAIVSTEWLAQNLDRPGLVIVDTRSPEEYKAEHIPGSINIPEASWYTNAPFTVPTEVPWMELPPKEHLFNLLGSHGITSDSLVVIVSSTSGPVAPVPLALYKTAGAARVAITLLYAGVRNVALLDGGFDKWKAEGRPVTDIVPSIQPTTYYGTVKEDMIVTKDYVASKIGQAIIIDSRDLIVYLGFVQEPWTARVGHIPTARNFPTPLLYELNIDPTTGEAKYTTFKSLEFMKSLASYIIGEDKKQEVIVYCGVGGYASTMYFVLSEVLGYTNVKMYDGSAQEWTHDFSLPMAYEGLVEDYASLKGLYTSLSNSYSSLINDYAVLQGEYFTLRGDHSTLQEKYKELQAKYEAMVATSTPLYLTIVFVVTTIIFLALSIYFATKARAVKKA
;
A
#
# COMPACT_ATOMS: atom_id res chain seq x y z
N MET A 1 10.30 -57.11 59.59
CA MET A 1 11.25 -56.02 59.33
C MET A 1 11.44 -55.84 57.83
N LYS A 2 10.96 -54.69 57.32
CA LYS A 2 11.53 -53.89 56.21
C LYS A 2 11.96 -54.64 54.93
N ARG A 3 11.04 -54.73 53.95
CA ARG A 3 11.25 -54.68 52.47
C ARG A 3 10.12 -55.43 51.75
N ALA A 4 8.91 -54.86 51.68
CA ALA A 4 7.85 -55.42 50.82
C ALA A 4 6.74 -54.41 50.41
N VAL A 5 6.74 -53.18 50.92
CA VAL A 5 5.63 -52.22 50.67
C VAL A 5 6.06 -51.03 49.78
N LEU A 6 7.31 -50.98 49.31
CA LEU A 6 7.83 -49.82 48.56
C LEU A 6 8.00 -50.04 47.05
N VAL A 7 7.41 -51.08 46.46
CA VAL A 7 7.49 -51.36 45.01
C VAL A 7 6.11 -51.27 44.33
N GLY A 8 5.01 -51.28 45.09
CA GLY A 8 3.64 -51.19 44.54
C GLY A 8 3.10 -49.77 44.31
N VAL A 9 3.76 -48.72 44.82
CA VAL A 9 3.27 -47.33 44.72
C VAL A 9 4.00 -46.52 43.65
N LEU A 10 5.16 -47.00 43.16
CA LEU A 10 5.92 -46.34 42.09
C LEU A 10 5.52 -46.76 40.66
N LEU A 11 4.67 -47.78 40.51
CA LEU A 11 4.21 -48.27 39.20
C LEU A 11 2.82 -47.76 38.78
N VAL A 12 2.10 -47.10 39.69
CA VAL A 12 0.80 -46.46 39.39
C VAL A 12 0.96 -44.95 39.07
N LEU A 13 2.13 -44.37 39.34
CA LEU A 13 2.45 -42.96 39.04
C LEU A 13 3.23 -42.73 37.72
N ALA A 14 3.54 -43.79 36.96
CA ALA A 14 4.35 -43.70 35.73
C ALA A 14 3.56 -43.94 34.43
N VAL A 15 2.23 -44.13 34.49
CA VAL A 15 1.38 -44.33 33.29
C VAL A 15 0.53 -43.08 32.96
N ALA A 16 0.67 -42.01 33.73
CA ALA A 16 -0.16 -40.81 33.60
C ALA A 16 0.51 -39.63 32.88
N PHE A 17 1.44 -39.84 31.93
CA PHE A 17 1.95 -38.74 31.09
C PHE A 17 2.51 -39.26 29.76
N SER A 18 1.63 -39.44 28.78
CA SER A 18 1.92 -39.22 27.35
C SER A 18 0.68 -39.58 26.51
N LEU A 19 -0.44 -38.91 26.81
CA LEU A 19 -1.43 -38.72 25.75
C LEU A 19 -0.78 -37.72 24.79
N PRO A 20 -0.50 -38.09 23.53
CA PRO A 20 -0.12 -37.08 22.55
C PRO A 20 -1.29 -36.09 22.51
N ALA A 21 -0.99 -34.81 22.73
CA ALA A 21 -1.96 -33.76 22.47
C ALA A 21 -2.43 -33.99 21.04
N LEU A 22 -3.67 -34.48 20.88
CA LEU A 22 -4.33 -34.50 19.60
C LEU A 22 -4.38 -33.03 19.19
N LYS A 23 -3.45 -32.63 18.33
CA LYS A 23 -3.61 -31.45 17.50
C LYS A 23 -4.85 -31.75 16.67
N VAL A 24 -6.01 -31.34 17.17
CA VAL A 24 -7.23 -31.28 16.37
C VAL A 24 -6.88 -30.32 15.25
N ALA A 25 -6.53 -30.87 14.10
CA ALA A 25 -6.47 -30.10 12.88
C ALA A 25 -7.85 -29.47 12.74
N ARG A 26 -7.94 -28.14 12.88
CA ARG A 26 -9.17 -27.40 12.67
C ARG A 26 -9.57 -27.66 11.22
N ALA A 27 -10.47 -28.62 11.01
CA ALA A 27 -11.12 -28.78 9.72
C ALA A 27 -11.76 -27.42 9.41
N GLN A 28 -11.51 -26.91 8.22
CA GLN A 28 -12.06 -25.62 7.79
C GLN A 28 -13.57 -25.69 7.95
N GLN A 29 -14.10 -24.93 8.91
CA GLN A 29 -15.50 -24.99 9.27
C GLN A 29 -16.28 -24.52 8.03
N VAL A 30 -17.09 -25.40 7.47
CA VAL A 30 -17.91 -25.06 6.30
C VAL A 30 -18.85 -23.94 6.73
N ARG A 31 -18.68 -22.76 6.12
CA ARG A 31 -19.52 -21.59 6.38
C ARG A 31 -20.82 -21.71 5.58
N ASP A 32 -21.93 -21.35 6.19
CA ASP A 32 -23.27 -21.38 5.57
C ASP A 32 -23.55 -20.12 4.73
N ILE A 33 -22.81 -19.04 5.01
CA ILE A 33 -22.84 -17.78 4.26
C ILE A 33 -21.42 -17.29 3.94
N PRO A 34 -21.22 -16.57 2.82
CA PRO A 34 -19.96 -15.89 2.52
C PRO A 34 -19.53 -14.96 3.66
N ALA A 35 -18.23 -14.81 3.91
CA ALA A 35 -17.71 -13.88 4.91
C ALA A 35 -17.89 -12.41 4.50
N ILE A 36 -17.94 -12.12 3.20
CA ILE A 36 -18.30 -10.83 2.65
C ILE A 36 -19.49 -11.07 1.73
N VAL A 37 -20.62 -10.41 2.01
CA VAL A 37 -21.85 -10.53 1.21
C VAL A 37 -22.11 -9.23 0.47
N SER A 38 -22.61 -9.34 -0.77
CA SER A 38 -23.05 -8.17 -1.52
C SER A 38 -24.41 -7.67 -1.02
N THR A 39 -24.71 -6.41 -1.31
CA THR A 39 -26.04 -5.81 -1.16
C THR A 39 -27.11 -6.60 -1.92
N GLU A 40 -26.77 -7.16 -3.08
CA GLU A 40 -27.66 -8.04 -3.84
C GLU A 40 -27.96 -9.35 -3.10
N TRP A 41 -26.92 -10.00 -2.58
CA TRP A 41 -27.10 -11.24 -1.81
C TRP A 41 -28.00 -11.00 -0.61
N LEU A 42 -27.77 -9.91 0.14
CA LEU A 42 -28.59 -9.61 1.32
C LEU A 42 -30.05 -9.32 0.93
N ALA A 43 -30.29 -8.56 -0.13
CA ALA A 43 -31.64 -8.29 -0.62
C ALA A 43 -32.41 -9.56 -0.99
N GLN A 44 -31.74 -10.55 -1.59
CA GLN A 44 -32.34 -11.85 -1.93
C GLN A 44 -32.54 -12.77 -0.73
N ASN A 45 -31.94 -12.47 0.43
CA ASN A 45 -31.93 -13.34 1.60
C ASN A 45 -32.57 -12.70 2.85
N LEU A 46 -33.27 -11.55 2.74
CA LEU A 46 -33.87 -10.86 3.90
C LEU A 46 -34.77 -11.78 4.75
N ASP A 47 -35.50 -12.69 4.10
CA ASP A 47 -36.42 -13.63 4.76
C ASP A 47 -35.76 -14.98 5.12
N ARG A 48 -34.44 -15.09 5.00
CA ARG A 48 -33.73 -16.35 5.27
C ARG A 48 -33.84 -16.73 6.75
N PRO A 49 -34.33 -17.94 7.07
CA PRO A 49 -34.41 -18.39 8.46
C PRO A 49 -33.05 -18.35 9.16
N GLY A 50 -33.02 -17.79 10.38
CA GLY A 50 -31.82 -17.66 11.19
C GLY A 50 -30.88 -16.52 10.80
N LEU A 51 -31.21 -15.72 9.78
CA LEU A 51 -30.49 -14.48 9.46
C LEU A 51 -30.77 -13.41 10.51
N VAL A 52 -29.71 -12.78 11.01
CA VAL A 52 -29.76 -11.60 11.87
C VAL A 52 -28.91 -10.51 11.23
N ILE A 53 -29.54 -9.39 10.88
CA ILE A 53 -28.86 -8.24 10.31
C ILE A 53 -28.56 -7.28 11.46
N VAL A 54 -27.28 -7.08 11.78
CA VAL A 54 -26.84 -6.21 12.88
C VAL A 54 -26.35 -4.90 12.30
N ASP A 55 -27.12 -3.84 12.51
CA ASP A 55 -26.75 -2.47 12.12
C ASP A 55 -25.98 -1.79 13.25
N THR A 56 -24.72 -1.44 12.98
CA THR A 56 -23.78 -0.88 13.95
C THR A 56 -23.72 0.64 13.93
N ARG A 57 -24.50 1.28 13.06
CA ARG A 57 -24.61 2.75 12.99
C ARG A 57 -25.22 3.31 14.29
N SER A 58 -25.15 4.64 14.44
CA SER A 58 -25.75 5.29 15.59
C SER A 58 -27.27 5.02 15.66
N PRO A 59 -27.86 5.02 16.87
CA PRO A 59 -29.31 4.88 17.02
C PRO A 59 -30.10 5.91 16.22
N GLU A 60 -29.56 7.12 16.06
CA GLU A 60 -30.16 8.20 15.28
C GLU A 60 -30.17 7.90 13.78
N GLU A 61 -29.03 7.46 13.22
CA GLU A 61 -28.94 7.04 11.80
C GLU A 61 -29.85 5.85 11.51
N TYR A 62 -29.88 4.86 12.40
CA TYR A 62 -30.73 3.68 12.25
C TYR A 62 -32.22 4.05 12.32
N LYS A 63 -32.63 4.86 13.30
CA LYS A 63 -34.02 5.27 13.48
C LYS A 63 -34.55 6.07 12.29
N ALA A 64 -33.70 6.87 11.65
CA ALA A 64 -34.08 7.60 10.45
C ALA A 64 -34.43 6.66 9.29
N GLU A 65 -33.60 5.64 9.06
CA GLU A 65 -33.81 4.59 8.07
C GLU A 65 -32.80 3.45 8.25
N HIS A 66 -33.26 2.22 8.04
CA HIS A 66 -32.45 1.02 8.12
C HIS A 66 -32.92 -0.07 7.16
N ILE A 67 -32.11 -1.13 7.03
CA ILE A 67 -32.45 -2.29 6.21
C ILE A 67 -33.61 -3.03 6.89
N PRO A 68 -34.68 -3.43 6.17
CA PRO A 68 -35.78 -4.18 6.74
C PRO A 68 -35.33 -5.41 7.51
N GLY A 69 -35.85 -5.58 8.73
CA GLY A 69 -35.52 -6.70 9.63
C GLY A 69 -34.19 -6.58 10.36
N SER A 70 -33.39 -5.53 10.13
CA SER A 70 -32.17 -5.28 10.90
C SER A 70 -32.45 -4.81 12.32
N ILE A 71 -31.58 -5.18 13.25
CA ILE A 71 -31.56 -4.70 14.64
C ILE A 71 -30.39 -3.75 14.85
N ASN A 72 -30.57 -2.72 15.69
CA ASN A 72 -29.49 -1.78 15.99
C ASN A 72 -28.69 -2.23 17.22
N ILE A 73 -27.40 -2.45 17.03
CA ILE A 73 -26.44 -2.65 18.12
C ILE A 73 -25.23 -1.77 17.81
N PRO A 74 -25.18 -0.53 18.34
CA PRO A 74 -24.13 0.42 18.00
C PRO A 74 -22.73 -0.13 18.21
N GLU A 75 -21.81 0.24 17.32
CA GLU A 75 -20.41 -0.24 17.29
C GLU A 75 -19.72 -0.26 18.67
N ALA A 76 -19.92 0.79 19.47
CA ALA A 76 -19.32 0.92 20.81
C ALA A 76 -19.77 -0.15 21.82
N SER A 77 -20.79 -0.95 21.51
CA SER A 77 -21.25 -2.07 22.36
C SER A 77 -20.35 -3.31 22.26
N TRP A 78 -19.41 -3.33 21.30
CA TRP A 78 -18.67 -4.54 20.92
C TRP A 78 -17.22 -4.57 21.38
N TYR A 79 -16.78 -3.52 22.06
CA TYR A 79 -15.44 -3.39 22.64
C TYR A 79 -15.47 -2.41 23.81
N THR A 80 -14.43 -2.47 24.64
CA THR A 80 -14.23 -1.52 25.74
C THR A 80 -13.15 -0.52 25.39
N ASN A 81 -13.45 0.75 25.63
CA ASN A 81 -12.47 1.82 25.58
C ASN A 81 -12.20 2.33 27.00
N ALA A 82 -10.94 2.61 27.30
CA ALA A 82 -10.60 3.42 28.45
C ALA A 82 -11.19 4.83 28.29
N PRO A 83 -11.63 5.49 29.37
CA PRO A 83 -11.99 6.90 29.31
C PRO A 83 -10.81 7.71 28.77
N PHE A 84 -11.08 8.73 27.95
CA PHE A 84 -10.05 9.64 27.42
C PHE A 84 -9.20 10.35 28.50
N THR A 85 -9.64 10.30 29.76
CA THR A 85 -8.99 10.91 30.93
C THR A 85 -8.03 9.98 31.67
N VAL A 86 -7.99 8.68 31.34
CA VAL A 86 -7.09 7.70 31.96
C VAL A 86 -5.79 7.66 31.13
N PRO A 87 -4.61 7.50 31.76
CA PRO A 87 -3.35 7.35 31.04
C PRO A 87 -3.45 6.28 29.94
N THR A 88 -2.72 6.48 28.85
CA THR A 88 -2.63 5.66 27.63
C THR A 88 -2.27 4.18 27.85
N GLU A 89 -2.04 3.79 29.11
CA GLU A 89 -1.66 2.44 29.56
C GLU A 89 -2.78 1.41 29.44
N VAL A 90 -4.05 1.83 29.42
CA VAL A 90 -5.18 0.91 29.15
C VAL A 90 -5.46 0.91 27.63
N PRO A 91 -5.26 -0.23 26.94
CA PRO A 91 -5.48 -0.30 25.51
C PRO A 91 -6.94 0.02 25.12
N TRP A 92 -7.10 0.61 23.93
CA TRP A 92 -8.42 0.90 23.37
C TRP A 92 -8.92 -0.26 22.51
N MET A 93 -10.24 -0.32 22.35
CA MET A 93 -10.94 -1.34 21.56
C MET A 93 -10.67 -2.79 22.03
N GLU A 94 -10.47 -2.97 23.32
CA GLU A 94 -10.29 -4.29 23.93
C GLU A 94 -11.59 -5.10 23.87
N LEU A 95 -11.48 -6.44 23.82
CA LEU A 95 -12.66 -7.29 23.86
C LEU A 95 -13.43 -7.11 25.17
N PRO A 96 -14.77 -7.04 25.13
CA PRO A 96 -15.56 -6.91 26.33
C PRO A 96 -15.51 -8.21 27.17
N PRO A 97 -15.76 -8.13 28.50
CA PRO A 97 -15.88 -9.32 29.33
C PRO A 97 -16.92 -10.30 28.77
N LYS A 98 -16.64 -11.61 28.85
CA LYS A 98 -17.51 -12.66 28.29
C LYS A 98 -18.97 -12.57 28.74
N GLU A 99 -19.20 -12.18 29.99
CA GLU A 99 -20.55 -12.04 30.55
C GLU A 99 -21.33 -10.90 29.89
N HIS A 100 -20.66 -9.77 29.62
CA HIS A 100 -21.24 -8.67 28.87
C HIS A 100 -21.61 -9.13 27.45
N LEU A 101 -20.69 -9.83 26.79
CA LEU A 101 -20.89 -10.31 25.43
C LEU A 101 -22.06 -11.32 25.33
N PHE A 102 -22.13 -12.30 26.24
CA PHE A 102 -23.20 -13.29 26.23
C PHE A 102 -24.57 -12.66 26.53
N ASN A 103 -24.62 -11.68 27.44
CA ASN A 103 -25.84 -10.91 27.72
C ASN A 103 -26.25 -10.04 26.53
N LEU A 104 -25.30 -9.40 25.85
CA LEU A 104 -25.55 -8.60 24.65
C LEU A 104 -26.16 -9.48 23.54
N LEU A 105 -25.57 -10.63 23.25
CA LEU A 105 -26.05 -11.54 22.21
C LEU A 105 -27.43 -12.13 22.57
N GLY A 106 -27.58 -12.61 23.80
CA GLY A 106 -28.84 -13.20 24.27
C GLY A 106 -30.00 -12.21 24.27
N SER A 107 -29.78 -10.98 24.75
CA SER A 107 -30.81 -9.93 24.76
C SER A 107 -31.30 -9.54 23.36
N HIS A 108 -30.49 -9.80 22.33
CA HIS A 108 -30.80 -9.54 20.92
C HIS A 108 -31.23 -10.78 20.13
N GLY A 109 -31.48 -11.91 20.80
CA GLY A 109 -31.92 -13.15 20.15
C GLY A 109 -30.86 -13.84 19.29
N ILE A 110 -29.59 -13.42 19.39
CA ILE A 110 -28.47 -14.00 18.64
C ILE A 110 -28.04 -15.30 19.35
N THR A 111 -27.72 -16.32 18.57
CA THR A 111 -27.19 -17.61 19.04
C THR A 111 -25.88 -17.94 18.32
N SER A 112 -25.16 -18.98 18.75
CA SER A 112 -23.95 -19.44 18.05
C SER A 112 -24.21 -19.88 16.60
N ASP A 113 -25.45 -20.26 16.30
CA ASP A 113 -25.89 -20.77 14.99
C ASP A 113 -26.53 -19.70 14.10
N SER A 114 -26.73 -18.49 14.62
CA SER A 114 -27.24 -17.36 13.83
C SER A 114 -26.35 -17.07 12.63
N LEU A 115 -26.98 -16.75 11.50
CA LEU A 115 -26.32 -16.22 10.30
C LEU A 115 -26.28 -14.70 10.47
N VAL A 116 -25.16 -14.14 10.90
CA VAL A 116 -25.07 -12.72 11.22
C VAL A 116 -24.49 -11.94 10.05
N VAL A 117 -25.18 -10.91 9.58
CA VAL A 117 -24.67 -9.94 8.61
C VAL A 117 -24.55 -8.59 9.28
N ILE A 118 -23.32 -8.07 9.36
CA ILE A 118 -23.01 -6.78 9.97
C ILE A 118 -23.12 -5.69 8.91
N VAL A 119 -23.84 -4.64 9.27
CA VAL A 119 -24.08 -3.45 8.45
C VAL A 119 -23.52 -2.26 9.19
N SER A 120 -22.59 -1.55 8.55
CA SER A 120 -22.07 -0.28 9.05
C SER A 120 -22.25 0.81 8.01
N SER A 121 -21.98 2.05 8.41
CA SER A 121 -21.71 3.13 7.47
C SER A 121 -20.30 2.95 6.89
N THR A 122 -20.14 3.21 5.59
CA THR A 122 -18.81 3.33 4.97
C THR A 122 -18.39 4.80 4.87
N SER A 123 -19.33 5.73 5.09
CA SER A 123 -19.24 7.18 4.94
C SER A 123 -18.66 7.86 6.16
N GLY A 124 -17.78 8.81 5.91
CA GLY A 124 -17.09 9.59 6.91
C GLY A 124 -15.75 10.04 6.34
N PRO A 125 -15.21 11.17 6.81
CA PRO A 125 -13.94 11.64 6.33
C PRO A 125 -12.87 10.57 6.62
N VAL A 126 -12.02 10.28 5.64
CA VAL A 126 -10.70 9.72 5.93
C VAL A 126 -9.99 10.77 6.76
N ALA A 127 -9.98 10.59 8.08
CA ALA A 127 -9.24 11.47 8.96
C ALA A 127 -7.76 11.46 8.54
N PRO A 128 -7.06 12.60 8.55
CA PRO A 128 -5.67 12.66 8.13
C PRO A 128 -4.82 11.71 8.97
N VAL A 129 -3.86 11.05 8.34
CA VAL A 129 -2.81 10.30 9.05
C VAL A 129 -2.21 11.23 10.11
N PRO A 130 -2.01 10.77 11.35
CA PRO A 130 -2.09 9.38 11.85
C PRO A 130 -3.44 8.94 12.44
N LEU A 131 -4.49 9.76 12.33
CA LEU A 131 -5.75 9.55 13.04
C LEU A 131 -6.82 8.83 12.20
N ALA A 132 -6.42 8.05 11.21
CA ALA A 132 -7.33 7.44 10.26
C ALA A 132 -8.25 6.39 10.95
N LEU A 133 -9.30 6.87 11.61
CA LEU A 133 -10.38 6.07 12.17
C LEU A 133 -11.34 5.78 11.02
N TYR A 134 -11.12 4.68 10.31
CA TYR A 134 -12.04 4.27 9.26
C TYR A 134 -13.28 3.60 9.85
N LYS A 135 -14.47 4.11 9.53
CA LYS A 135 -15.74 3.45 9.86
C LYS A 135 -15.82 2.01 9.33
N THR A 136 -15.09 1.69 8.25
CA THR A 136 -15.01 0.33 7.69
C THR A 136 -14.31 -0.67 8.63
N ALA A 137 -13.38 -0.21 9.48
CA ALA A 137 -12.69 -1.07 10.45
C ALA A 137 -13.58 -1.42 11.66
N GLY A 138 -14.53 -0.53 12.01
CA GLY A 138 -15.50 -0.75 13.10
C GLY A 138 -16.36 -2.00 12.88
N ALA A 139 -16.85 -2.20 11.66
CA ALA A 139 -17.64 -3.39 11.30
C ALA A 139 -16.84 -4.69 11.49
N ALA A 140 -15.56 -4.70 11.10
CA ALA A 140 -14.70 -5.86 11.28
C ALA A 140 -14.38 -6.11 12.77
N ARG A 141 -14.27 -5.05 13.59
CA ARG A 141 -14.16 -5.22 15.05
C ARG A 141 -15.37 -5.95 15.62
N VAL A 142 -16.58 -5.55 15.23
CA VAL A 142 -17.81 -6.28 15.60
C VAL A 142 -17.76 -7.74 15.14
N ALA A 143 -17.27 -7.98 13.92
CA ALA A 143 -17.17 -9.33 13.37
C ALA A 143 -16.23 -10.22 14.20
N ILE A 144 -15.05 -9.74 14.57
CA ILE A 144 -14.12 -10.54 15.38
C ILE A 144 -14.64 -10.76 16.80
N THR A 145 -15.36 -9.80 17.39
CA THR A 145 -15.99 -9.97 18.71
C THR A 145 -17.06 -11.08 18.66
N LEU A 146 -17.86 -11.14 17.61
CA LEU A 146 -18.83 -12.23 17.39
C LEU A 146 -18.15 -13.58 17.17
N LEU A 147 -17.10 -13.63 16.34
CA LEU A 147 -16.32 -14.84 16.11
C LEU A 147 -15.66 -15.34 17.40
N TYR A 148 -15.15 -14.41 18.22
CA TYR A 148 -14.60 -14.66 19.55
C TYR A 148 -15.66 -15.23 20.49
N ALA A 149 -16.89 -14.70 20.48
CA ALA A 149 -18.01 -15.23 21.28
C ALA A 149 -18.40 -16.67 20.93
N GLY A 150 -18.00 -17.15 19.74
CA GLY A 150 -18.34 -18.47 19.23
C GLY A 150 -19.43 -18.48 18.15
N VAL A 151 -19.88 -17.32 17.65
CA VAL A 151 -20.79 -17.26 16.50
C VAL A 151 -20.06 -17.78 15.26
N ARG A 152 -20.67 -18.75 14.57
CA ARG A 152 -20.01 -19.48 13.46
C ARG A 152 -20.05 -18.72 12.14
N ASN A 153 -21.18 -18.10 11.84
CA ASN A 153 -21.48 -17.53 10.54
C ASN A 153 -21.60 -16.01 10.63
N VAL A 154 -20.46 -15.31 10.58
CA VAL A 154 -20.41 -13.84 10.69
C VAL A 154 -19.93 -13.24 9.37
N ALA A 155 -20.73 -12.37 8.76
CA ALA A 155 -20.45 -11.75 7.48
C ALA A 155 -20.47 -10.21 7.56
N LEU A 156 -19.70 -9.56 6.70
CA LEU A 156 -19.74 -8.11 6.49
C LEU A 156 -20.53 -7.79 5.22
N LEU A 157 -21.41 -6.79 5.28
CA LEU A 157 -22.07 -6.24 4.10
C LEU A 157 -21.09 -5.36 3.31
N ASP A 158 -20.72 -5.80 2.11
CA ASP A 158 -19.80 -5.07 1.25
C ASP A 158 -20.37 -3.71 0.81
N GLY A 159 -19.69 -2.62 1.16
CA GLY A 159 -20.16 -1.24 0.93
C GLY A 159 -21.13 -0.70 1.99
N GLY A 160 -21.56 -1.53 2.94
CA GLY A 160 -22.40 -1.16 4.07
C GLY A 160 -23.76 -0.56 3.68
N PHE A 161 -24.36 0.18 4.61
CA PHE A 161 -25.65 0.84 4.40
C PHE A 161 -25.60 1.89 3.28
N ASP A 162 -24.47 2.57 3.09
CA ASP A 162 -24.37 3.61 2.08
C ASP A 162 -24.53 3.07 0.67
N LYS A 163 -23.89 1.93 0.36
CA LYS A 163 -24.05 1.26 -0.94
C LYS A 163 -25.47 0.73 -1.11
N TRP A 164 -26.04 0.14 -0.05
CA TRP A 164 -27.43 -0.31 -0.05
C TRP A 164 -28.40 0.82 -0.45
N LYS A 165 -28.24 1.98 0.18
CA LYS A 165 -29.06 3.18 -0.11
C LYS A 165 -28.78 3.74 -1.51
N ALA A 166 -27.50 3.83 -1.91
CA ALA A 166 -27.12 4.33 -3.23
C ALA A 166 -27.67 3.48 -4.39
N GLU A 167 -27.86 2.18 -4.17
CA GLU A 167 -28.48 1.25 -5.13
C GLU A 167 -30.02 1.30 -5.12
N GLY A 168 -30.64 2.17 -4.31
CA GLY A 168 -32.10 2.33 -4.24
C GLY A 168 -32.81 1.12 -3.63
N ARG A 169 -32.12 0.34 -2.79
CA ARG A 169 -32.71 -0.84 -2.14
C ARG A 169 -33.69 -0.46 -1.04
N PRO A 170 -34.65 -1.34 -0.69
CA PRO A 170 -35.67 -1.03 0.32
C PRO A 170 -35.08 -0.64 1.67
N VAL A 171 -35.65 0.41 2.27
CA VAL A 171 -35.35 0.86 3.64
C VAL A 171 -36.65 1.01 4.43
N THR A 172 -36.55 0.99 5.75
CA THR A 172 -37.70 1.16 6.65
C THR A 172 -37.29 1.89 7.93
N ASP A 173 -38.26 2.37 8.68
CA ASP A 173 -38.15 2.87 10.05
C ASP A 173 -38.82 1.93 11.07
N ILE A 174 -39.35 0.78 10.61
CA ILE A 174 -40.03 -0.21 11.43
C ILE A 174 -39.01 -1.09 12.15
N VAL A 175 -38.80 -0.83 13.44
CA VAL A 175 -37.93 -1.63 14.30
C VAL A 175 -38.55 -3.02 14.53
N PRO A 176 -37.84 -4.12 14.24
CA PRO A 176 -38.35 -5.46 14.45
C PRO A 176 -38.49 -5.80 15.95
N SER A 177 -39.44 -6.67 16.27
CA SER A 177 -39.55 -7.22 17.62
C SER A 177 -38.44 -8.25 17.85
N ILE A 178 -37.59 -7.97 18.83
CA ILE A 178 -36.52 -8.88 19.26
C ILE A 178 -37.13 -9.92 20.20
N GLN A 179 -36.75 -11.19 20.00
CA GLN A 179 -37.07 -12.28 20.93
C GLN A 179 -35.80 -12.68 21.68
N PRO A 180 -35.61 -12.23 22.93
CA PRO A 180 -34.43 -12.57 23.72
C PRO A 180 -34.30 -14.08 23.91
N THR A 181 -33.05 -14.53 24.01
CA THR A 181 -32.69 -15.92 24.31
C THR A 181 -31.53 -15.96 25.30
N THR A 182 -31.23 -17.13 25.83
CA THR A 182 -29.97 -17.33 26.57
C THR A 182 -28.88 -17.71 25.58
N TYR A 183 -27.77 -16.96 25.57
CA TYR A 183 -26.62 -17.30 24.75
C TYR A 183 -25.77 -18.36 25.43
N TYR A 184 -25.64 -19.53 24.81
CA TYR A 184 -24.78 -20.63 25.24
C TYR A 184 -23.59 -20.73 24.28
N GLY A 185 -22.51 -20.00 24.57
CA GLY A 185 -21.29 -20.01 23.76
C GLY A 185 -20.03 -20.29 24.57
N THR A 186 -18.92 -20.49 23.87
CA THR A 186 -17.59 -20.58 24.46
C THR A 186 -16.69 -19.62 23.72
N VAL A 187 -15.98 -18.79 24.48
CA VAL A 187 -15.07 -17.82 23.89
C VAL A 187 -13.87 -18.53 23.26
N LYS A 188 -13.40 -18.04 22.13
CA LYS A 188 -12.20 -18.54 21.43
C LYS A 188 -10.97 -17.75 21.89
N GLU A 189 -10.52 -18.05 23.11
CA GLU A 189 -9.39 -17.34 23.75
C GLU A 189 -8.09 -17.40 22.92
N ASP A 190 -7.93 -18.41 22.08
CA ASP A 190 -6.76 -18.59 21.22
C ASP A 190 -6.68 -17.62 20.02
N MET A 191 -7.76 -16.87 19.76
CA MET A 191 -7.80 -15.83 18.74
C MET A 191 -6.97 -14.60 19.12
N ILE A 192 -6.91 -14.26 20.40
CA ILE A 192 -6.22 -13.08 20.91
C ILE A 192 -4.94 -13.51 21.62
N VAL A 193 -3.84 -12.79 21.38
CA VAL A 193 -2.54 -13.08 21.98
C VAL A 193 -2.02 -11.90 22.78
N THR A 194 -1.29 -12.21 23.84
CA THR A 194 -0.66 -11.21 24.70
C THR A 194 0.63 -10.67 24.08
N LYS A 195 1.06 -9.50 24.55
CA LYS A 195 2.36 -8.90 24.25
C LYS A 195 3.54 -9.89 24.42
N ASP A 196 3.56 -10.63 25.52
CA ASP A 196 4.63 -11.63 25.80
C ASP A 196 4.63 -12.77 24.78
N TYR A 197 3.45 -13.22 24.34
CA TYR A 197 3.34 -14.20 23.28
C TYR A 197 3.95 -13.67 21.99
N VAL A 198 3.59 -12.44 21.58
CA VAL A 198 4.14 -11.81 20.37
C VAL A 198 5.66 -11.67 20.46
N ALA A 199 6.20 -11.23 21.61
CA ALA A 199 7.64 -11.13 21.83
C ALA A 199 8.34 -12.48 21.66
N SER A 200 7.75 -13.57 22.16
CA SER A 200 8.29 -14.93 21.99
C SER A 200 8.28 -15.45 20.54
N LYS A 201 7.55 -14.76 19.64
CA LYS A 201 7.31 -15.19 18.25
C LYS A 201 8.03 -14.36 17.20
N ILE A 202 8.78 -13.33 17.61
CA ILE A 202 9.64 -12.55 16.72
C ILE A 202 10.61 -13.50 15.99
N GLY A 203 10.66 -13.40 14.66
CA GLY A 203 11.46 -14.27 13.79
C GLY A 203 10.96 -15.71 13.63
N GLN A 204 9.85 -16.09 14.27
CA GLN A 204 9.27 -17.45 14.19
C GLN A 204 7.89 -17.44 13.51
N ALA A 205 7.00 -16.54 13.90
CA ALA A 205 5.70 -16.33 13.27
C ALA A 205 5.79 -15.25 12.19
N ILE A 206 4.81 -15.22 11.28
CA ILE A 206 4.63 -14.08 10.38
C ILE A 206 3.89 -12.99 11.14
N ILE A 207 4.60 -11.93 11.52
CA ILE A 207 3.99 -10.78 12.20
C ILE A 207 3.59 -9.76 11.14
N ILE A 208 2.35 -9.28 11.17
CA ILE A 208 1.78 -8.34 10.20
C ILE A 208 1.41 -7.04 10.90
N ASP A 209 2.10 -5.96 10.52
CA ASP A 209 1.73 -4.61 10.88
C ASP A 209 0.72 -4.08 9.86
N SER A 210 -0.52 -3.90 10.31
CA SER A 210 -1.64 -3.54 9.42
C SER A 210 -1.80 -2.04 9.21
N ARG A 211 -0.92 -1.21 9.80
CA ARG A 211 -0.94 0.26 9.70
C ARG A 211 -0.43 0.74 8.35
N ASP A 212 -0.63 2.03 8.09
CA ASP A 212 -0.09 2.70 6.91
C ASP A 212 1.43 2.59 6.85
N LEU A 213 1.97 2.51 5.62
CA LEU A 213 3.39 2.33 5.38
C LEU A 213 4.24 3.39 6.08
N ILE A 214 3.81 4.65 6.07
CA ILE A 214 4.54 5.75 6.71
C ILE A 214 4.59 5.65 8.24
N VAL A 215 3.61 4.99 8.86
CA VAL A 215 3.60 4.71 10.31
C VAL A 215 4.52 3.52 10.60
N TYR A 216 4.42 2.46 9.80
CA TYR A 216 5.31 1.30 9.88
C TYR A 216 6.80 1.71 9.76
N LEU A 217 7.13 2.55 8.78
CA LEU A 217 8.50 3.06 8.58
C LEU A 217 8.97 4.00 9.69
N GLY A 218 8.07 4.49 10.55
CA GLY A 218 8.38 5.38 11.65
C GLY A 218 8.48 6.86 11.26
N PHE A 219 8.00 7.25 10.06
CA PHE A 219 7.93 8.66 9.66
C PHE A 219 6.83 9.42 10.38
N VAL A 220 5.77 8.72 10.79
CA VAL A 220 4.67 9.29 11.56
C VAL A 220 4.44 8.47 12.81
N GLN A 221 4.35 9.15 13.96
CA GLN A 221 3.93 8.57 15.22
C GLN A 221 2.42 8.72 15.38
N GLU A 222 1.72 7.64 15.72
CA GLU A 222 0.30 7.72 16.04
C GLU A 222 0.09 8.29 17.46
N PRO A 223 -1.02 9.01 17.73
CA PRO A 223 -1.17 9.74 19.00
C PRO A 223 -1.28 8.85 20.24
N TRP A 224 -1.66 7.58 20.06
CA TRP A 224 -1.72 6.56 21.10
C TRP A 224 -0.42 5.75 21.28
N THR A 225 0.64 6.07 20.53
CA THR A 225 1.94 5.37 20.63
C THR A 225 2.98 6.21 21.35
N ALA A 226 3.88 5.57 22.10
CA ALA A 226 4.99 6.25 22.80
C ALA A 226 6.30 6.28 21.98
N ARG A 227 6.42 5.43 20.96
CA ARG A 227 7.62 5.27 20.11
C ARG A 227 7.20 5.03 18.66
N VAL A 228 8.00 5.49 17.71
CA VAL A 228 7.84 5.21 16.27
C VAL A 228 8.38 3.83 15.88
N GLY A 229 7.98 3.36 14.69
CA GLY A 229 8.43 2.09 14.13
C GLY A 229 7.44 0.96 14.31
N HIS A 230 7.92 -0.27 14.18
CA HIS A 230 7.16 -1.51 14.17
C HIS A 230 7.86 -2.60 14.99
N ILE A 231 7.15 -3.70 15.26
CA ILE A 231 7.70 -4.88 15.93
C ILE A 231 8.77 -5.52 15.02
N PRO A 232 9.97 -5.89 15.52
CA PRO A 232 10.98 -6.52 14.68
C PRO A 232 10.46 -7.73 13.91
N THR A 233 10.94 -7.91 12.68
CA THR A 233 10.51 -8.96 11.73
C THR A 233 9.08 -8.84 11.19
N ALA A 234 8.29 -7.87 11.69
CA ALA A 234 6.96 -7.61 11.14
C ALA A 234 7.06 -7.18 9.67
N ARG A 235 6.07 -7.59 8.87
CA ARG A 235 5.88 -7.15 7.49
C ARG A 235 4.72 -6.17 7.44
N ASN A 236 4.85 -5.11 6.65
CA ASN A 236 3.74 -4.17 6.46
C ASN A 236 2.70 -4.75 5.51
N PHE A 237 1.45 -4.82 5.96
CA PHE A 237 0.29 -5.12 5.12
C PHE A 237 -0.83 -4.12 5.44
N PRO A 238 -0.81 -2.92 4.86
CA PRO A 238 -1.78 -1.89 5.21
C PRO A 238 -3.21 -2.34 4.92
N THR A 239 -4.06 -2.36 5.95
CA THR A 239 -5.49 -2.67 5.83
C THR A 239 -6.21 -1.81 4.78
N PRO A 240 -5.89 -0.52 4.58
CA PRO A 240 -6.45 0.30 3.50
C PRO A 240 -6.36 -0.31 2.09
N LEU A 241 -5.34 -1.12 1.81
CA LEU A 241 -5.17 -1.76 0.51
C LEU A 241 -6.25 -2.81 0.21
N LEU A 242 -7.02 -3.23 1.22
CA LEU A 242 -8.11 -4.20 1.06
C LEU A 242 -9.41 -3.55 0.54
N TYR A 243 -9.48 -2.23 0.44
CA TYR A 243 -10.67 -1.50 0.06
C TYR A 243 -10.49 -0.68 -1.22
N GLU A 244 -11.57 -0.45 -1.94
CA GLU A 244 -11.63 0.57 -2.98
C GLU A 244 -11.66 1.97 -2.35
N LEU A 245 -10.88 2.89 -2.93
CA LEU A 245 -10.79 4.28 -2.50
C LEU A 245 -11.45 5.16 -3.56
N ASN A 246 -12.49 5.87 -3.19
CA ASN A 246 -13.10 6.92 -4.00
C ASN A 246 -12.62 8.29 -3.50
N ILE A 247 -12.28 9.19 -4.41
CA ILE A 247 -11.90 10.57 -4.09
C ILE A 247 -12.83 11.48 -4.88
N ASP A 248 -13.62 12.30 -4.18
CA ASP A 248 -14.45 13.31 -4.82
C ASP A 248 -13.54 14.36 -5.48
N PRO A 249 -13.62 14.56 -6.81
CA PRO A 249 -12.74 15.48 -7.53
C PRO A 249 -13.02 16.95 -7.23
N THR A 250 -14.18 17.27 -6.65
CA THR A 250 -14.64 18.62 -6.32
C THR A 250 -14.25 19.01 -4.91
N THR A 251 -14.48 18.11 -3.94
CA THR A 251 -14.20 18.38 -2.52
C THR A 251 -12.83 17.88 -2.08
N GLY A 252 -12.22 16.95 -2.83
CA GLY A 252 -11.02 16.23 -2.43
C GLY A 252 -11.27 15.19 -1.34
N GLU A 253 -12.52 14.94 -0.97
CA GLU A 253 -12.87 13.99 0.09
C GLU A 253 -12.59 12.56 -0.35
N ALA A 254 -11.76 11.86 0.41
CA ALA A 254 -11.43 10.46 0.19
C ALA A 254 -12.30 9.56 1.07
N LYS A 255 -12.81 8.46 0.52
CA LYS A 255 -13.66 7.49 1.19
C LYS A 255 -13.35 6.05 0.74
N TYR A 256 -13.20 5.15 1.69
CA TYR A 256 -13.21 3.71 1.41
C TYR A 256 -14.64 3.20 1.22
N THR A 257 -14.86 2.39 0.19
CA THR A 257 -16.22 1.95 -0.18
C THR A 257 -16.41 0.45 0.00
N THR A 258 -16.01 -0.35 -0.99
CA THR A 258 -16.16 -1.81 -1.01
C THR A 258 -14.82 -2.49 -0.80
N PHE A 259 -14.83 -3.77 -0.45
CA PHE A 259 -13.62 -4.59 -0.54
C PHE A 259 -13.14 -4.68 -1.99
N LYS A 260 -11.82 -4.78 -2.17
CA LYS A 260 -11.23 -5.17 -3.47
C LYS A 260 -11.60 -6.60 -3.81
N SER A 261 -11.37 -6.99 -5.06
CA SER A 261 -11.68 -8.34 -5.52
C SER A 261 -10.95 -9.43 -4.71
N LEU A 262 -11.58 -10.60 -4.58
CA LEU A 262 -10.99 -11.76 -3.91
C LEU A 262 -9.62 -12.11 -4.49
N GLU A 263 -9.48 -12.09 -5.82
CA GLU A 263 -8.23 -12.39 -6.52
C GLU A 263 -7.12 -11.38 -6.17
N PHE A 264 -7.45 -10.09 -6.06
CA PHE A 264 -6.49 -9.07 -5.63
C PHE A 264 -6.03 -9.32 -4.18
N MET A 265 -6.98 -9.48 -3.26
CA MET A 265 -6.68 -9.72 -1.84
C MET A 265 -5.86 -11.01 -1.64
N LYS A 266 -6.20 -12.07 -2.36
CA LYS A 266 -5.47 -13.35 -2.34
C LYS A 266 -4.04 -13.20 -2.87
N SER A 267 -3.87 -12.50 -3.98
CA SER A 267 -2.54 -12.27 -4.59
C SER A 267 -1.65 -11.46 -3.64
N LEU A 268 -2.19 -10.37 -3.09
CA LEU A 268 -1.47 -9.51 -2.16
C LEU A 268 -1.10 -10.24 -0.86
N ALA A 269 -2.04 -10.98 -0.26
CA ALA A 269 -1.77 -11.77 0.94
C ALA A 269 -0.72 -12.87 0.68
N SER A 270 -0.78 -13.54 -0.48
CA SER A 270 0.19 -14.58 -0.83
C SER A 270 1.60 -14.00 -1.03
N TYR A 271 1.70 -12.80 -1.59
CA TYR A 271 2.98 -12.09 -1.74
C TYR A 271 3.57 -11.68 -0.38
N ILE A 272 2.74 -11.14 0.54
CA ILE A 272 3.23 -10.59 1.82
C ILE A 272 3.44 -11.68 2.87
N ILE A 273 2.53 -12.64 2.97
CA ILE A 273 2.51 -13.66 4.04
C ILE A 273 3.13 -14.98 3.53
N GLY A 274 2.84 -15.36 2.29
CA GLY A 274 3.13 -16.66 1.72
C GLY A 274 1.86 -17.49 1.48
N GLU A 275 2.02 -18.60 0.75
CA GLU A 275 0.92 -19.47 0.35
C GLU A 275 0.52 -20.51 1.43
N ASP A 276 1.41 -20.81 2.38
CA ASP A 276 1.10 -21.76 3.46
C ASP A 276 0.06 -21.18 4.43
N LYS A 277 -1.18 -21.64 4.28
CA LYS A 277 -2.32 -21.22 5.10
C LYS A 277 -2.29 -21.75 6.54
N LYS A 278 -1.33 -22.61 6.90
CA LYS A 278 -1.16 -23.16 8.26
C LYS A 278 -0.07 -22.44 9.06
N GLN A 279 0.78 -21.67 8.37
CA GLN A 279 1.79 -20.83 9.02
C GLN A 279 1.12 -19.90 10.03
N GLU A 280 1.73 -19.75 11.21
CA GLU A 280 1.23 -18.83 12.23
C GLU A 280 1.38 -17.39 11.74
N VAL A 281 0.27 -16.67 11.73
CA VAL A 281 0.20 -15.25 11.38
C VAL A 281 -0.33 -14.48 12.58
N ILE A 282 0.40 -13.46 13.03
CA ILE A 282 -0.02 -12.57 14.12
C ILE A 282 -0.25 -11.19 13.51
N VAL A 283 -1.48 -10.68 13.58
CA VAL A 283 -1.83 -9.35 13.07
C VAL A 283 -1.93 -8.33 14.20
N TYR A 284 -1.45 -7.12 13.98
CA TYR A 284 -1.61 -5.98 14.89
C TYR A 284 -1.74 -4.66 14.11
N CYS A 285 -2.12 -3.58 14.79
CA CYS A 285 -2.08 -2.23 14.22
C CYS A 285 -1.76 -1.17 15.29
N GLY A 286 -2.46 -0.03 15.31
CA GLY A 286 -2.36 0.99 16.36
C GLY A 286 -3.06 0.59 17.66
N VAL A 287 -4.37 0.36 17.57
CA VAL A 287 -5.29 0.02 18.69
C VAL A 287 -6.23 -1.16 18.36
N GLY A 288 -5.83 -2.00 17.41
CA GLY A 288 -6.57 -3.19 16.97
C GLY A 288 -7.73 -2.99 15.98
N GLY A 289 -8.13 -1.76 15.63
CA GLY A 289 -9.15 -1.50 14.59
C GLY A 289 -8.80 -2.14 13.22
N TYR A 290 -7.73 -1.68 12.57
CA TYR A 290 -7.27 -2.24 11.29
C TYR A 290 -6.90 -3.72 11.37
N ALA A 291 -6.35 -4.15 12.51
CA ALA A 291 -6.01 -5.54 12.76
C ALA A 291 -7.25 -6.44 12.76
N SER A 292 -8.41 -5.91 13.16
CA SER A 292 -9.69 -6.64 13.10
C SER A 292 -10.07 -6.98 11.66
N THR A 293 -9.98 -6.00 10.74
CA THR A 293 -10.21 -6.24 9.31
C THR A 293 -9.20 -7.24 8.75
N MET A 294 -7.91 -7.06 9.06
CA MET A 294 -6.87 -7.94 8.56
C MET A 294 -7.08 -9.38 9.07
N TYR A 295 -7.38 -9.54 10.36
CA TYR A 295 -7.73 -10.83 10.95
C TYR A 295 -8.90 -11.47 10.20
N PHE A 296 -10.01 -10.74 10.03
CA PHE A 296 -11.22 -11.23 9.40
C PHE A 296 -10.98 -11.66 7.96
N VAL A 297 -10.28 -10.84 7.17
CA VAL A 297 -9.97 -11.17 5.77
C VAL A 297 -9.05 -12.39 5.68
N LEU A 298 -7.98 -12.44 6.47
CA LEU A 298 -7.06 -13.58 6.42
C LEU A 298 -7.75 -14.89 6.83
N SER A 299 -8.48 -14.88 7.94
CA SER A 299 -9.09 -16.08 8.52
C SER A 299 -10.38 -16.52 7.81
N GLU A 300 -11.31 -15.60 7.58
CA GLU A 300 -12.66 -15.92 7.13
C GLU A 300 -12.84 -15.81 5.60
N VAL A 301 -12.01 -15.03 4.92
CA VAL A 301 -12.10 -14.82 3.45
C VAL A 301 -11.02 -15.61 2.71
N LEU A 302 -9.77 -15.53 3.16
CA LEU A 302 -8.61 -16.09 2.45
C LEU A 302 -8.14 -17.45 2.97
N GLY A 303 -8.77 -17.95 4.05
CA GLY A 303 -8.59 -19.30 4.55
C GLY A 303 -7.27 -19.56 5.28
N TYR A 304 -6.58 -18.54 5.80
CA TYR A 304 -5.48 -18.74 6.73
C TYR A 304 -6.03 -19.30 8.05
N THR A 305 -5.54 -20.46 8.45
CA THR A 305 -6.14 -21.26 9.54
C THR A 305 -5.51 -21.03 10.91
N ASN A 306 -4.36 -20.37 10.97
CA ASN A 306 -3.62 -20.07 12.19
C ASN A 306 -3.32 -18.56 12.31
N VAL A 307 -4.38 -17.76 12.22
CA VAL A 307 -4.33 -16.31 12.41
C VAL A 307 -4.66 -15.97 13.85
N LYS A 308 -3.84 -15.12 14.46
CA LYS A 308 -4.00 -14.58 15.81
C LYS A 308 -3.96 -13.07 15.74
N MET A 309 -4.67 -12.40 16.64
CA MET A 309 -4.69 -10.95 16.74
C MET A 309 -4.05 -10.52 18.05
N TYR A 310 -3.12 -9.57 17.94
CA TYR A 310 -2.60 -8.83 19.08
C TYR A 310 -3.37 -7.51 19.19
N ASP A 311 -4.42 -7.49 20.01
CA ASP A 311 -5.34 -6.35 20.15
C ASP A 311 -4.71 -5.17 20.89
N GLY A 312 -3.88 -5.42 21.90
CA GLY A 312 -3.06 -4.39 22.56
C GLY A 312 -2.19 -3.58 21.58
N SER A 313 -1.76 -4.21 20.48
CA SER A 313 -1.23 -3.54 19.30
C SER A 313 -0.05 -2.59 19.59
N ALA A 314 0.22 -1.61 18.72
CA ALA A 314 1.32 -0.65 18.91
C ALA A 314 1.11 0.24 20.14
N GLN A 315 -0.14 0.51 20.56
CA GLN A 315 -0.43 1.24 21.78
C GLN A 315 0.27 0.56 22.98
N GLU A 316 -0.01 -0.71 23.24
CA GLU A 316 0.59 -1.42 24.37
C GLU A 316 2.10 -1.65 24.15
N TRP A 317 2.50 -2.11 22.96
CA TRP A 317 3.90 -2.45 22.67
C TRP A 317 4.85 -1.27 22.82
N THR A 318 4.47 -0.10 22.33
CA THR A 318 5.35 1.07 22.30
C THR A 318 5.58 1.68 23.68
N HIS A 319 4.65 1.48 24.63
CA HIS A 319 4.80 1.95 26.01
C HIS A 319 5.71 1.04 26.86
N ASP A 320 6.00 -0.18 26.41
CA ASP A 320 6.99 -1.05 27.05
C ASP A 320 8.39 -0.83 26.48
N PHE A 321 9.14 0.09 27.08
CA PHE A 321 10.49 0.44 26.63
C PHE A 321 11.52 -0.70 26.72
N SER A 322 11.20 -1.81 27.37
CA SER A 322 12.06 -3.01 27.36
C SER A 322 11.96 -3.81 26.06
N LEU A 323 10.87 -3.63 25.31
CA LEU A 323 10.64 -4.34 24.06
C LEU A 323 11.37 -3.70 22.89
N PRO A 324 11.86 -4.54 21.94
CA PRO A 324 12.56 -4.04 20.78
C PRO A 324 11.59 -3.36 19.80
N MET A 325 12.11 -2.35 19.11
CA MET A 325 11.46 -1.66 18.01
C MET A 325 12.37 -1.73 16.80
N ALA A 326 11.79 -1.96 15.64
CA ALA A 326 12.44 -1.76 14.35
C ALA A 326 11.84 -0.54 13.68
N TYR A 327 12.65 0.21 12.97
CA TYR A 327 12.22 1.25 12.04
C TYR A 327 13.25 1.26 10.93
N GLU A 328 12.81 1.50 9.69
CA GLU A 328 13.80 1.71 8.64
C GLU A 328 14.54 3.00 8.97
N GLY A 329 15.87 2.92 9.08
CA GLY A 329 16.76 4.06 9.31
C GLY A 329 16.80 5.01 8.12
N LEU A 330 15.66 5.37 7.54
CA LEU A 330 15.55 6.29 6.42
C LEU A 330 15.82 7.75 6.82
N VAL A 331 16.08 8.07 8.10
CA VAL A 331 16.38 9.45 8.49
C VAL A 331 17.74 9.89 7.91
N GLU A 332 18.75 9.03 7.94
CA GLU A 332 20.07 9.32 7.34
C GLU A 332 20.03 9.24 5.80
N ASP A 333 19.29 8.26 5.27
CA ASP A 333 19.13 8.08 3.82
C ASP A 333 18.23 9.15 3.19
N TYR A 334 17.22 9.67 3.89
CA TYR A 334 16.33 10.73 3.39
C TYR A 334 17.05 12.08 3.30
N ALA A 335 17.88 12.42 4.29
CA ALA A 335 18.71 13.62 4.21
C ALA A 335 19.68 13.53 3.01
N SER A 336 20.28 12.36 2.81
CA SER A 336 21.16 12.07 1.67
C SER A 336 20.41 12.11 0.33
N LEU A 337 19.22 11.49 0.24
CA LEU A 337 18.39 11.44 -0.95
C LEU A 337 17.83 12.82 -1.32
N LYS A 338 17.41 13.61 -0.33
CA LYS A 338 16.99 15.01 -0.52
C LYS A 338 18.16 15.86 -1.03
N GLY A 339 19.37 15.66 -0.49
CA GLY A 339 20.59 16.30 -0.99
C GLY A 339 20.88 15.94 -2.45
N LEU A 340 20.79 14.66 -2.82
CA LEU A 340 20.97 14.18 -4.20
C LEU A 340 19.91 14.75 -5.15
N TYR A 341 18.64 14.79 -4.73
CA TYR A 341 17.56 15.39 -5.53
C TYR A 341 17.80 16.88 -5.76
N THR A 342 18.17 17.64 -4.73
CA THR A 342 18.51 19.07 -4.88
C THR A 342 19.70 19.27 -5.81
N SER A 343 20.75 18.45 -5.69
CA SER A 343 21.91 18.51 -6.60
C SER A 343 21.50 18.20 -8.04
N LEU A 344 20.70 17.15 -8.26
CA LEU A 344 20.24 16.75 -9.58
C LEU A 344 19.35 17.83 -10.21
N SER A 345 18.44 18.42 -9.44
CA SER A 345 17.58 19.53 -9.88
C SER A 345 18.39 20.76 -10.28
N ASN A 346 19.47 21.08 -9.55
CA ASN A 346 20.36 22.19 -9.89
C ASN A 346 21.16 21.91 -11.17
N SER A 347 21.71 20.69 -11.31
CA SER A 347 22.40 20.26 -12.52
C SER A 347 21.49 20.28 -13.75
N TYR A 348 20.23 19.85 -13.60
CA TYR A 348 19.24 19.91 -14.68
C TYR A 348 18.93 21.35 -15.11
N SER A 349 18.74 22.26 -14.16
CA SER A 349 18.55 23.69 -14.46
C SER A 349 19.77 24.30 -15.17
N SER A 350 20.99 23.93 -14.77
CA SER A 350 22.21 24.34 -15.48
C SER A 350 22.24 23.82 -16.92
N LEU A 351 21.91 22.54 -17.12
CA LEU A 351 21.89 21.91 -18.44
C LEU A 351 20.88 22.57 -19.39
N ILE A 352 19.71 22.97 -18.88
CA ILE A 352 18.71 23.73 -19.66
C ILE A 352 19.30 25.06 -20.13
N ASN A 353 20.00 25.78 -19.25
CA ASN A 353 20.61 27.06 -19.60
C ASN A 353 21.73 26.88 -20.63
N ASP A 354 22.60 25.89 -20.44
CA ASP A 354 23.68 25.56 -21.37
C ASP A 354 23.12 25.19 -22.75
N TYR A 355 22.03 24.43 -22.80
CA TYR A 355 21.34 24.10 -24.05
C TYR A 355 20.80 25.35 -24.77
N ALA A 356 20.21 26.29 -24.04
CA ALA A 356 19.72 27.54 -24.60
C ALA A 356 20.86 28.41 -25.18
N VAL A 357 22.00 28.47 -24.50
CA VAL A 357 23.22 29.14 -25.01
C VAL A 357 23.71 28.46 -26.28
N LEU A 358 23.84 27.13 -26.27
CA LEU A 358 24.31 26.36 -27.43
C LEU A 358 23.38 26.52 -28.65
N GLN A 359 22.06 26.57 -28.43
CA GLN A 359 21.11 26.88 -29.50
C GLN A 359 21.36 28.27 -30.09
N GLY A 360 21.57 29.28 -29.25
CA GLY A 360 21.91 30.64 -29.69
C GLY A 360 23.18 30.68 -30.53
N GLU A 361 24.26 30.06 -30.05
CA GLU A 361 25.54 29.96 -30.77
C GLU A 361 25.38 29.24 -32.11
N TYR A 362 24.58 28.17 -32.17
CA TYR A 362 24.28 27.48 -33.42
C TYR A 362 23.59 28.39 -34.45
N PHE A 363 22.61 29.21 -34.02
CA PHE A 363 21.94 30.15 -34.92
C PHE A 363 22.89 31.23 -35.43
N THR A 364 23.77 31.77 -34.57
CA THR A 364 24.81 32.71 -34.99
C THR A 364 25.75 32.08 -36.00
N LEU A 365 26.29 30.88 -35.71
CA LEU A 365 27.19 30.16 -36.61
C LEU A 365 26.55 29.86 -37.97
N ARG A 366 25.27 29.49 -37.97
CA ARG A 366 24.48 29.27 -39.20
C ARG A 366 24.32 30.56 -40.01
N GLY A 367 24.11 31.68 -39.34
CA GLY A 367 24.07 33.02 -39.96
C GLY A 367 25.41 33.37 -40.60
N ASP A 368 26.50 33.26 -39.85
CA ASP A 368 27.86 33.54 -40.32
C ASP A 368 28.24 32.68 -41.52
N HIS A 369 27.90 31.38 -41.48
CA HIS A 369 28.11 30.48 -42.61
C HIS A 369 27.34 30.93 -43.86
N SER A 370 26.09 31.38 -43.70
CA SER A 370 25.29 31.90 -44.83
C SER A 370 25.91 33.17 -45.42
N THR A 371 26.36 34.10 -44.58
CA THR A 371 27.09 35.30 -45.03
C THR A 371 28.40 34.94 -45.73
N LEU A 372 29.13 33.94 -45.23
CA LEU A 372 30.37 33.48 -45.85
C LEU A 372 30.11 32.89 -47.25
N GLN A 373 29.02 32.14 -47.43
CA GLN A 373 28.60 31.61 -48.73
C GLN A 373 28.29 32.73 -49.74
N GLU A 374 27.62 33.80 -49.32
CA GLU A 374 27.35 34.97 -50.18
C GLU A 374 28.65 35.67 -50.59
N LYS A 375 29.54 35.94 -49.63
CA LYS A 375 30.86 36.54 -49.91
C LYS A 375 31.69 35.68 -50.86
N TYR A 376 31.61 34.35 -50.72
CA TYR A 376 32.29 33.43 -51.63
C TYR A 376 31.74 33.54 -53.06
N LYS A 377 30.41 33.61 -53.24
CA LYS A 377 29.78 33.83 -54.55
C LYS A 377 30.19 35.16 -55.18
N GLU A 378 30.22 36.24 -54.39
CA GLU A 378 30.69 37.54 -54.87
C GLU A 378 32.16 37.49 -55.32
N LEU A 379 33.02 36.83 -54.54
CA LEU A 379 34.43 36.65 -54.86
C LEU A 379 34.60 35.85 -56.15
N GLN A 380 33.81 34.78 -56.32
CA GLN A 380 33.80 33.98 -57.54
C GLN A 380 33.38 34.81 -58.76
N ALA A 381 32.31 35.60 -58.66
CA ALA A 381 31.86 36.49 -59.74
C ALA A 381 32.92 37.54 -60.10
N LYS A 382 33.58 38.13 -59.10
CA LYS A 382 34.70 39.07 -59.32
C LYS A 382 35.89 38.39 -60.00
N TYR A 383 36.22 37.16 -59.59
CA TYR A 383 37.28 36.37 -60.22
C TYR A 383 36.96 36.06 -61.68
N GLU A 384 35.74 35.61 -61.99
CA GLU A 384 35.29 35.33 -63.35
C GLU A 384 35.32 36.60 -64.23
N ALA A 385 34.88 37.74 -63.71
CA ALA A 385 34.96 39.03 -64.41
C ALA A 385 36.42 39.49 -64.65
N MET A 386 37.31 39.27 -63.68
CA MET A 386 38.74 39.55 -63.83
C MET A 386 39.36 38.66 -64.92
N VAL A 387 39.05 37.36 -64.93
CA VAL A 387 39.52 36.42 -65.96
C VAL A 387 38.99 36.81 -67.35
N ALA A 388 37.74 37.26 -67.46
CA ALA A 388 37.16 37.69 -68.73
C ALA A 388 37.77 38.99 -69.30
N THR A 389 38.27 39.88 -68.43
CA THR A 389 38.85 41.17 -68.82
C THR A 389 40.37 41.18 -68.92
N SER A 390 41.03 40.15 -68.39
CA SER A 390 42.47 39.97 -68.52
C SER A 390 42.78 39.13 -69.76
N THR A 391 43.11 39.79 -70.88
CA THR A 391 43.90 39.16 -71.93
C THR A 391 45.18 38.64 -71.27
N PRO A 392 45.51 37.33 -71.30
CA PRO A 392 46.59 36.81 -70.48
C PRO A 392 47.90 37.49 -70.85
N LEU A 393 48.49 38.22 -69.90
CA LEU A 393 49.82 38.85 -70.01
C LEU A 393 50.88 37.84 -70.49
N TYR A 394 50.68 36.56 -70.19
CA TYR A 394 51.48 35.44 -70.67
C TYR A 394 51.47 35.29 -72.20
N LEU A 395 50.34 35.47 -72.89
CA LEU A 395 50.28 35.45 -74.36
C LEU A 395 51.07 36.61 -74.96
N THR A 396 51.01 37.78 -74.35
CA THR A 396 51.80 38.96 -74.77
C THR A 396 53.30 38.76 -74.52
N ILE A 397 53.68 38.21 -73.36
CA ILE A 397 55.07 37.90 -73.00
C ILE A 397 55.64 36.79 -73.88
N VAL A 398 54.89 35.72 -74.15
CA VAL A 398 55.32 34.64 -75.05
C VAL A 398 55.56 35.20 -76.45
N PHE A 399 54.68 36.06 -76.96
CA PHE A 399 54.85 36.69 -78.27
C PHE A 399 56.11 37.57 -78.33
N VAL A 400 56.37 38.36 -77.28
CA VAL A 400 57.56 39.23 -77.20
C VAL A 400 58.85 38.40 -77.06
N VAL A 401 58.87 37.40 -76.19
CA VAL A 401 60.06 36.55 -75.94
C VAL A 401 60.39 35.68 -77.16
N THR A 402 59.39 35.09 -77.81
CA THR A 402 59.61 34.33 -79.06
C THR A 402 60.17 35.21 -80.18
N THR A 403 59.70 36.46 -80.28
CA THR A 403 60.24 37.45 -81.23
C THR A 403 61.70 37.79 -80.91
N ILE A 404 62.06 38.00 -79.64
CA ILE A 404 63.43 38.30 -79.22
C ILE A 404 64.38 37.11 -79.47
N ILE A 405 63.94 35.88 -79.17
CA ILE A 405 64.72 34.66 -79.43
C ILE A 405 64.96 34.48 -80.93
N PHE A 406 63.96 34.70 -81.77
CA PHE A 406 64.11 34.65 -83.23
C PHE A 406 65.14 35.66 -83.73
N LEU A 407 65.12 36.88 -83.19
CA LEU A 407 66.08 37.93 -83.54
C LEU A 407 67.51 37.56 -83.10
N ALA A 408 67.68 37.04 -81.89
CA ALA A 408 68.97 36.63 -81.35
C ALA A 408 69.57 35.44 -82.11
N LEU A 409 68.76 34.44 -82.47
CA LEU A 409 69.18 33.32 -83.30
C LEU A 409 69.58 33.79 -84.70
N SER A 410 68.81 34.69 -85.31
CA SER A 410 69.14 35.29 -86.61
C SER A 410 70.49 36.01 -86.58
N ILE A 411 70.79 36.74 -85.50
CA ILE A 411 72.09 37.42 -85.30
C ILE A 411 73.21 36.39 -85.06
N TYR A 412 72.97 35.34 -84.27
CA TYR A 412 73.95 34.28 -84.03
C TYR A 412 74.31 33.54 -85.33
N PHE A 413 73.32 33.17 -86.15
CA PHE A 413 73.59 32.53 -87.44
C PHE A 413 74.27 33.48 -88.43
N ALA A 414 73.89 34.77 -88.46
CA ALA A 414 74.57 35.77 -89.29
C ALA A 414 76.04 35.99 -88.88
N THR A 415 76.35 35.96 -87.58
CA THR A 415 77.72 36.11 -87.06
C THR A 415 78.56 34.83 -87.24
N LYS A 416 77.97 33.64 -87.07
CA LYS A 416 78.63 32.37 -87.36
C LYS A 416 78.88 32.16 -88.87
N ALA A 417 77.94 32.59 -89.72
CA ALA A 417 78.13 32.61 -91.18
C ALA A 417 79.23 33.61 -91.61
N ARG A 418 79.44 34.71 -90.87
CA ARG A 418 80.59 35.62 -91.09
C ARG A 418 81.92 35.04 -90.61
N ALA A 419 81.94 34.18 -89.59
CA ALA A 419 83.14 33.48 -89.14
C ALA A 419 83.58 32.35 -90.09
N VAL A 420 82.63 31.64 -90.72
CA VAL A 420 82.86 30.64 -91.79
C VAL A 420 83.44 31.26 -93.08
N LYS A 421 83.43 32.59 -93.22
CA LYS A 421 84.10 33.29 -94.34
C LYS A 421 85.56 33.70 -94.06
N LYS A 422 86.09 33.45 -92.87
CA LYS A 422 87.45 33.84 -92.45
C LYS A 422 88.36 32.65 -92.04
N ALA A 423 87.90 31.43 -92.28
CA ALA A 423 88.70 30.20 -92.19
C ALA A 423 89.00 29.68 -93.61
#